data_AF-A0A401UBA5-F1
#
_entry.id   AF-A0A401UBA5-F1
#
_cell.length_a   1.000
_cell.length_b   1.000
_cell.length_c   1.000
_cell.angle_alpha   90.00
_cell.angle_beta   90.00
_cell.angle_gamma   90.00
#
_symmetry.space_group_name_H-M   'P 1'
#
loop_
_entity.id
_entity.type
_entity.pdbx_description
1 polymer ?
#
loop_
_entity_poly.entity_id
_entity_poly.type
_entity_poly.pdbx_seq_one_letter_code
_entity_poly.pdbx_strand_id
1 'polypeptide(L)'
;MLVKFILDRLSLKRQVEYIKNQAIYLGTRRNKNREFHLYMLGKQIAEILFEGDDENKKPESLIWLPGLQQLENHIERDFKSSTFN
;
A
#
# COMPACT_ATOMS: atom_id res chain seq x y z
N MET A 1 -7.63 9.28 2.94
CA MET A 1 -8.40 9.81 1.79
C MET A 1 -7.68 10.92 1.05
N LEU A 2 -7.29 12.06 1.66
CA LEU A 2 -6.60 13.17 0.97
C LEU A 2 -5.33 12.78 0.19
N VAL A 3 -4.48 11.92 0.78
CA VAL A 3 -3.20 11.53 0.17
C VAL A 3 -3.39 10.75 -1.14
N LYS A 4 -4.42 9.90 -1.23
CA LYS A 4 -4.77 9.18 -2.47
C LYS A 4 -5.13 10.15 -3.60
N PHE A 5 -5.95 11.17 -3.33
CA PHE A 5 -6.32 12.18 -4.33
C PHE A 5 -5.15 13.02 -4.84
N ILE A 6 -4.15 13.25 -4.00
CA ILE A 6 -2.92 13.95 -4.39
C ILE A 6 -2.03 13.02 -5.23
N LEU A 7 -1.90 11.76 -4.83
CA LEU A 7 -1.12 10.75 -5.55
C LEU A 7 -1.69 10.46 -6.94
N ASP A 8 -3.01 10.43 -7.10
CA ASP A 8 -3.65 10.15 -8.40
C ASP A 8 -3.31 11.18 -9.49
N ARG A 9 -2.80 12.37 -9.14
CA ARG A 9 -2.31 13.39 -10.09
C ARG A 9 -0.83 13.24 -10.45
N LEU A 10 -0.10 12.37 -9.77
CA LEU A 10 1.32 12.12 -10.01
C LEU A 10 1.52 10.97 -10.99
N SER A 11 2.67 10.93 -11.67
CA SER A 11 3.04 9.78 -12.48
C SER A 11 3.23 8.54 -11.61
N LEU A 12 2.98 7.35 -12.17
CA LEU A 12 3.11 6.07 -11.45
C LEU A 12 4.45 5.95 -10.71
N LYS A 13 5.56 6.34 -11.36
CA LYS A 13 6.89 6.33 -10.75
C LYS A 13 6.94 7.16 -9.46
N ARG A 14 6.39 8.38 -9.48
CA ARG A 14 6.35 9.28 -8.31
C ARG A 14 5.39 8.77 -7.23
N GLN A 15 4.28 8.16 -7.62
CA GLN A 15 3.36 7.54 -6.67
C GLN A 15 4.05 6.39 -5.91
N VAL A 16 4.72 5.50 -6.65
CA VAL A 16 5.47 4.38 -6.07
C VAL A 16 6.64 4.88 -5.21
N GLU A 17 7.39 5.88 -5.67
CA GLU A 17 8.49 6.46 -4.89
C GLU A 17 7.99 7.07 -3.57
N TYR A 18 6.86 7.79 -3.61
CA TYR A 18 6.22 8.31 -2.41
C TYR A 18 5.80 7.18 -1.46
N ILE A 19 5.18 6.10 -1.98
CA ILE A 19 4.76 4.96 -1.17
C ILE A 19 5.98 4.25 -0.56
N LYS A 20 7.04 3.98 -1.33
CA LYS A 20 8.27 3.37 -0.80
C LYS A 20 8.89 4.21 0.34
N ASN A 21 8.77 5.53 0.27
CA ASN A 21 9.36 6.43 1.26
C ASN A 21 8.49 6.68 2.49
N GLN A 22 7.17 6.51 2.39
CA GLN A 22 6.22 6.94 3.43
C GLN A 22 5.36 5.80 3.99
N ALA A 23 5.26 4.68 3.28
CA ALA A 23 4.46 3.54 3.68
C ALA A 23 5.30 2.48 4.41
N ILE A 24 4.63 1.67 5.21
CA ILE A 24 5.21 0.50 5.86
C ILE A 24 5.14 -0.66 4.87
N TYR A 25 6.26 -1.31 4.60
CA TYR A 25 6.29 -2.52 3.78
C TYR A 25 5.71 -3.70 4.57
N LEU A 26 4.73 -4.38 3.98
CA LEU A 26 4.04 -5.51 4.61
C LEU A 26 4.56 -6.88 4.14
N GLY A 27 5.28 -6.92 3.00
CA GLY A 27 5.78 -8.16 2.39
C GLY A 27 5.29 -8.33 0.95
N THR A 28 5.45 -9.54 0.41
CA THR A 28 4.97 -9.87 -0.93
C THR A 28 3.84 -10.89 -0.91
N ARG A 29 2.98 -10.84 -1.92
CA ARG A 29 2.02 -11.90 -2.22
C ARG A 29 2.18 -12.37 -3.65
N ARG A 30 2.03 -13.68 -3.86
CA ARG A 30 2.06 -14.27 -5.20
C ARG A 30 0.64 -14.43 -5.73
N ASN A 31 0.39 -13.98 -6.95
CA ASN A 31 -0.89 -14.16 -7.64
C ASN A 31 -0.63 -14.45 -9.11
N LYS A 32 -1.12 -15.59 -9.61
CA LYS A 32 -0.98 -16.01 -11.03
C LYS A 32 0.47 -15.84 -11.56
N ASN A 33 1.46 -16.34 -10.83
CA ASN A 33 2.90 -16.25 -11.14
C ASN A 33 3.50 -14.84 -11.18
N ARG A 34 2.83 -13.84 -10.62
CA ARG A 34 3.39 -12.50 -10.41
C ARG A 34 3.54 -12.22 -8.92
N GLU A 35 4.59 -11.51 -8.56
CA GLU A 35 4.87 -11.09 -7.20
C GLU A 35 4.46 -9.63 -6.97
N PHE A 36 3.49 -9.43 -6.08
CA PHE A 36 2.98 -8.12 -5.72
C PHE A 36 3.56 -7.70 -4.37
N HIS A 37 4.14 -6.52 -4.30
CA HIS A 37 4.70 -5.94 -3.08
C HIS A 37 3.64 -5.12 -2.37
N LEU A 38 3.36 -5.47 -1.12
CA LEU A 38 2.32 -4.87 -0.30
C LEU A 38 2.90 -3.75 0.57
N TYR A 39 2.23 -2.61 0.56
CA TYR A 39 2.59 -1.44 1.34
C TYR A 39 1.36 -0.90 2.07
N MET A 40 1.55 -0.44 3.30
CA MET A 40 0.52 0.20 4.11
C MET A 40 0.85 1.67 4.32
N LEU A 41 0.03 2.55 3.76
CA LEU A 41 0.15 3.99 3.92
C LEU A 41 -1.00 4.49 4.80
N GLY A 42 -0.69 4.76 6.07
CA GLY A 42 -1.70 5.04 7.08
C GLY A 42 -2.62 3.84 7.27
N LYS A 43 -3.90 3.99 6.93
CA LYS A 43 -4.88 2.89 6.98
C LYS A 43 -5.01 2.14 5.66
N GLN A 44 -4.54 2.72 4.55
CA GLN A 44 -4.80 2.18 3.21
C GLN A 44 -3.69 1.23 2.80
N ILE A 45 -4.05 0.12 2.17
CA ILE A 45 -3.10 -0.84 1.63
C ILE A 45 -3.03 -0.71 0.12
N ALA A 46 -1.81 -0.71 -0.39
CA ALA A 46 -1.50 -0.67 -1.80
C ALA A 46 -0.63 -1.87 -2.18
N GLU A 47 -0.83 -2.35 -3.40
CA GLU A 47 0.01 -3.34 -4.02
C GLU A 47 0.76 -2.72 -5.19
N ILE A 48 2.05 -2.99 -5.27
CA ILE A 48 2.91 -2.54 -6.35
C ILE A 48 3.43 -3.75 -7.07
N LEU A 49 3.25 -3.75 -8.39
CA LEU A 49 3.85 -4.73 -9.28
C LEU A 49 5.04 -4.10 -9.99
N PHE A 50 6.17 -4.79 -9.99
CA PHE A 50 7.38 -4.35 -10.67
C PHE A 50 7.68 -5.21 -11.89
N GLU A 51 8.40 -4.62 -12.84
CA GLU A 51 8.81 -5.30 -14.06
C GLU A 51 9.67 -6.52 -13.73
N GLY A 52 9.26 -7.69 -14.21
CA GLY A 52 9.95 -8.95 -13.92
C GLY A 52 10.06 -9.27 -12.43
N ASP A 53 9.12 -8.74 -11.62
CA ASP A 53 9.01 -8.99 -10.18
C ASP A 53 10.27 -8.54 -9.38
N ASP A 54 10.98 -7.52 -9.89
CA ASP A 54 12.17 -6.93 -9.25
C ASP A 54 11.86 -5.50 -8.76
N GLU A 55 11.87 -5.30 -7.45
CA GLU A 55 11.57 -4.02 -6.77
C GLU A 55 12.53 -2.86 -7.10
N ASN A 56 13.65 -3.15 -7.77
CA ASN A 56 14.61 -2.16 -8.26
C ASN A 56 14.30 -1.70 -9.69
N LYS A 57 13.39 -2.39 -10.38
CA LYS A 57 12.95 -2.05 -11.72
C LYS A 57 11.75 -1.11 -11.70
N LYS A 58 11.26 -0.77 -12.89
CA LYS A 58 10.16 0.16 -13.05
C LYS A 58 8.88 -0.46 -12.49
N PRO A 59 8.05 0.33 -11.78
CA PRO A 59 6.72 -0.12 -11.40
C PRO A 59 5.84 -0.24 -12.64
N GLU A 60 5.18 -1.39 -12.78
CA GLU A 60 4.19 -1.66 -13.83
C GLU A 60 2.80 -1.17 -13.42
N SER A 61 2.44 -1.36 -12.15
CA SER A 61 1.14 -0.94 -11.63
C SER A 61 1.16 -0.67 -10.14
N LEU A 62 0.22 0.17 -9.72
CA LEU A 62 -0.08 0.48 -8.33
C LEU A 62 -1.59 0.33 -8.13
N ILE A 63 -1.99 -0.56 -7.23
CA ILE A 63 -3.39 -0.88 -6.98
C ILE A 63 -3.69 -0.65 -5.50
N TRP A 64 -4.60 0.26 -5.21
CA TRP A 64 -5.14 0.41 -3.86
C TRP A 64 -6.14 -0.72 -3.59
N LEU A 65 -5.95 -1.46 -2.50
CA LEU A 65 -6.89 -2.51 -2.10
C LEU A 65 -8.07 -1.89 -1.34
N PRO A 66 -9.28 -1.88 -1.92
CA PRO A 66 -10.46 -1.33 -1.24
C PRO A 66 -10.98 -2.24 -0.12
N GLY A 67 -10.56 -3.51 -0.08
CA GLY A 67 -11.19 -4.57 0.70
C GLY A 67 -10.75 -4.71 2.15
N LEU A 68 -9.79 -3.91 2.64
CA LEU A 68 -9.27 -4.04 4.01
C LEU A 68 -9.92 -3.09 5.00
N GLN A 69 -11.03 -2.45 4.63
CA GLN A 69 -11.77 -1.57 5.53
C GLN A 69 -12.19 -2.24 6.85
N GLN A 70 -12.43 -3.56 6.85
CA GLN A 70 -12.66 -4.31 8.08
C GLN A 70 -11.40 -4.46 8.95
N LEU A 71 -10.23 -4.68 8.32
CA LEU A 71 -8.94 -4.69 9.01
C LEU A 71 -8.60 -3.28 9.54
N GLU A 72 -8.86 -2.24 8.75
CA GLU A 72 -8.71 -0.84 9.15
C GLU A 72 -9.55 -0.53 10.40
N ASN A 73 -10.83 -0.93 10.39
CA ASN A 73 -11.74 -0.76 11.52
C ASN A 73 -11.31 -1.57 12.76
N HIS A 74 -10.77 -2.78 12.55
CA HIS A 74 -10.28 -3.63 13.63
C HIS A 74 -9.05 -3.02 14.31
N ILE A 75 -8.04 -2.62 13.52
CA ILE A 75 -6.84 -1.95 14.02
C ILE A 75 -7.22 -0.66 14.76
N GLU A 76 -8.13 0.16 14.20
CA GLU A 76 -8.57 1.39 14.86
C GLU A 76 -9.25 1.15 16.22
N ARG A 77 -10.03 0.08 16.35
CA ARG A 77 -10.66 -0.30 17.62
C ARG A 77 -9.62 -0.66 18.67
N ASP A 78 -8.61 -1.44 18.29
CA ASP A 78 -7.58 -1.92 19.20
C ASP A 78 -6.60 -0.81 19.63
N PHE A 79 -6.31 0.16 18.75
CA PHE A 79 -5.53 1.35 19.11
C PHE A 79 -6.30 2.33 20.01
N LYS A 80 -7.63 2.45 19.81
CA LYS A 80 -8.48 3.28 20.68
C LYS A 80 -8.66 2.67 22.06
N SER A 81 -8.78 1.34 22.16
CA SER A 81 -8.90 0.65 23.44
C SER A 81 -7.60 0.64 24.24
N SER A 82 -6.44 0.64 23.58
CA SER A 82 -5.12 0.68 24.25
C SER A 82 -4.69 2.07 24.72
N THR A 83 -5.33 3.15 24.27
CA THR A 83 -5.08 4.52 24.78
C THR A 83 -5.90 4.85 26.04
N PHE A 84 -6.86 3.99 26.41
CA PHE A 84 -7.59 4.06 27.68
C PHE A 84 -7.21 2.86 28.56
N ASN A 85 -5.97 2.84 29.05
CA ASN A 85 -5.54 2.13 30.26
C ASN A 85 -4.31 2.82 30.84
#